data_AF-A0A2E5REH8-F1
#
_entry.id   AF-A0A2E5REH8-F1
#
_cell.length_a   1.000
_cell.length_b   1.000
_cell.length_c   1.000
_cell.angle_alpha   90.00
_cell.angle_beta   90.00
_cell.angle_gamma   90.00
#
_symmetry.space_group_name_H-M   'P 1'
#
loop_
_entity.id
_entity.type
_entity.pdbx_description
1 polymer ?
#
loop_
_entity_poly.entity_id
_entity_poly.type
_entity_poly.pdbx_seq_one_letter_code
_entity_poly.pdbx_strand_id
1 'polypeptide(L)' 'MVKPEQLSVARGQLGPKCAGCDEPLIFGESLVIDDRYYCLECYERITGVSSSSEPKEVDGLRMD' A
#
# COMPACT_ATOMS: atom_id res chain seq x y z
N MET A 1 9.37 -0.59 -18.13
CA MET A 1 9.55 0.87 -18.02
C MET A 1 8.48 1.37 -17.05
N VAL A 2 8.83 2.22 -16.08
CA VAL A 2 7.84 2.73 -15.10
C VAL A 2 6.85 3.67 -15.79
N LYS A 3 5.56 3.57 -15.46
CA LYS A 3 4.50 4.42 -16.02
C LYS A 3 4.28 5.63 -15.08
N PRO A 4 4.58 6.87 -15.50
CA PRO A 4 4.45 8.05 -14.65
C PRO A 4 3.06 8.23 -14.04
N GLU A 5 2.02 7.76 -14.73
CA GLU A 5 0.62 7.87 -14.32
C GLU A 5 0.29 6.99 -13.09
N GLN A 6 1.16 6.04 -12.76
CA GLN A 6 1.07 5.18 -11.58
C GLN A 6 1.80 5.76 -10.36
N LEU A 7 2.38 6.96 -10.45
CA LEU A 7 3.23 7.54 -9.42
C LEU A 7 2.61 8.82 -8.81
N SER A 8 3.04 9.14 -7.59
CA SER A 8 2.68 10.34 -6.84
C SER A 8 3.83 10.82 -5.97
N VAL A 9 3.84 12.12 -5.65
CA VAL A 9 4.78 12.76 -4.70
C VAL A 9 4.06 13.31 -3.46
N ALA A 10 2.77 13.01 -3.30
CA ALA A 10 1.93 13.58 -2.25
C ALA A 10 2.35 13.21 -0.82
N ARG A 11 3.12 12.14 -0.64
CA ARG A 11 3.65 11.68 0.66
C ARG A 11 5.05 12.25 0.97
N GLY A 12 5.46 13.33 0.30
CA GLY A 12 6.76 13.99 0.50
C GLY A 12 7.95 13.29 -0.18
N GLN A 13 7.73 12.12 -0.77
CA GLN A 13 8.68 11.36 -1.57
C GLN A 13 7.98 10.72 -2.77
N LEU A 14 8.74 10.32 -3.78
CA LEU A 14 8.20 9.56 -4.90
C LEU A 14 7.70 8.19 -4.43
N GLY A 15 6.45 7.88 -4.73
CA GLY A 15 5.85 6.59 -4.45
C GLY A 15 4.73 6.26 -5.43
N PRO A 16 4.19 5.03 -5.38
CA PRO A 16 3.15 4.63 -6.30
C PRO A 16 1.77 5.15 -5.88
N LYS A 17 0.80 5.08 -6.78
CA LYS A 17 -0.62 5.21 -6.49
C LYS A 17 -1.25 3.84 -6.47
N CYS A 18 -2.16 3.62 -5.52
CA CYS A 18 -2.96 2.40 -5.48
C CYS A 18 -3.82 2.30 -6.75
N ALA A 19 -3.70 1.22 -7.51
CA ALA A 19 -4.48 1.00 -8.72
C ALA A 19 -5.97 0.70 -8.45
N GLY A 20 -6.36 0.49 -7.19
CA GLY A 20 -7.74 0.25 -6.77
C GLY A 20 -8.48 1.51 -6.28
N CYS A 21 -7.80 2.40 -5.55
CA CYS A 21 -8.42 3.59 -4.92
C CYS A 21 -7.71 4.92 -5.24
N ASP A 22 -6.64 4.90 -6.06
CA ASP A 22 -5.78 6.04 -6.40
C ASP A 22 -5.08 6.72 -5.21
N GLU A 23 -5.12 6.10 -4.02
CA GLU A 23 -4.43 6.61 -2.84
C GLU A 23 -2.91 6.68 -3.08
N PRO A 24 -2.24 7.81 -2.77
CA PRO A 24 -0.79 7.91 -2.78
C PRO A 24 -0.16 7.03 -1.72
N LEU A 25 0.81 6.21 -2.12
CA LEU A 25 1.55 5.30 -1.26
C LEU A 25 3.05 5.62 -1.31
N ILE A 26 3.79 5.11 -0.33
CA ILE A 26 5.24 4.93 -0.38
C ILE A 26 5.55 3.53 -0.92
N PHE A 27 6.72 3.31 -1.53
CA PHE A 27 7.06 1.99 -2.07
C PHE A 27 7.09 0.89 -0.99
N GLY A 28 7.43 1.24 0.26
CA GLY A 28 7.45 0.31 1.38
C GLY A 28 6.08 -0.17 1.86
N GLU A 29 4.99 0.55 1.54
CA GLU A 29 3.61 0.17 1.92
C GLU A 29 2.83 -0.47 0.75
N SER A 30 3.39 -0.43 -0.47
CA SER A 30 2.70 -0.95 -1.66
C SER A 30 2.93 -2.44 -1.88
N LEU A 31 1.87 -3.15 -2.23
CA LEU A 31 1.89 -4.55 -2.69
C LEU A 31 1.74 -4.59 -4.21
N VAL A 32 2.44 -5.52 -4.87
CA VAL A 32 2.47 -5.59 -6.35
C VAL A 32 1.66 -6.79 -6.82
N ILE A 33 0.77 -6.56 -7.79
CA ILE A 33 0.14 -7.61 -8.61
C ILE A 33 0.43 -7.26 -10.06
N ASP A 34 1.13 -8.15 -10.76
CA ASP A 34 1.64 -7.94 -12.11
C ASP A 34 2.44 -6.62 -12.25
N ASP A 35 1.90 -5.63 -12.97
CA ASP A 35 2.51 -4.32 -13.22
C ASP A 35 1.82 -3.17 -12.48
N ARG A 36 1.08 -3.47 -11.41
CA ARG A 36 0.28 -2.49 -10.65
C ARG A 36 0.55 -2.56 -9.14
N TYR A 37 0.46 -1.41 -8.49
CA TYR A 37 0.67 -1.23 -7.06
C TYR A 37 -0.67 -1.10 -6.33
N TYR A 38 -0.78 -1.66 -5.13
CA TYR A 38 -2.00 -1.65 -4.32
C TYR A 38 -1.68 -1.38 -2.85
N CYS A 39 -2.59 -0.69 -2.16
CA CYS A 39 -2.59 -0.70 -0.70
C CYS A 39 -3.03 -2.07 -0.18
N LEU A 40 -2.75 -2.37 1.10
CA LEU A 40 -3.11 -3.64 1.74
C LEU A 40 -4.60 -3.99 1.54
N GLU A 41 -5.50 -3.05 1.82
CA GLU A 41 -6.94 -3.28 1.69
C GLU A 41 -7.37 -3.65 0.27
N CYS A 42 -6.79 -3.00 -0.75
CA CYS A 42 -7.08 -3.35 -2.15
C CYS A 42 -6.48 -4.69 -2.53
N TYR A 43 -5.28 -4.99 -2.06
CA TYR A 43 -4.62 -6.27 -2.31
C TYR A 43 -5.43 -7.43 -1.72
N GLU A 44 -5.85 -7.36 -0.46
CA GLU A 44 -6.66 -8.39 0.20
C GLU A 44 -8.00 -8.58 -0.51
N ARG A 45 -8.66 -7.49 -0.93
CA ARG A 45 -9.93 -7.55 -1.68
C ARG A 45 -9.78 -8.26 -3.04
N ILE A 46 -8.66 -8.04 -3.73
CA ILE A 46 -8.41 -8.63 -5.06
C ILE A 46 -8.02 -10.10 -4.94
N THR A 47 -7.18 -10.43 -3.96
CA THR A 47 -6.61 -11.77 -3.81
C THR A 47 -7.47 -12.71 -2.98
N GLY A 48 -8.36 -12.17 -2.15
CA GLY A 48 -9.11 -12.93 -1.16
C GLY A 48 -8.25 -13.48 -0.01
N VAL A 49 -7.00 -13.03 0.10
CA VAL A 49 -6.09 -13.43 1.19
C VAL A 49 -6.09 -12.37 2.29
N SER A 50 -5.79 -12.80 3.52
CA SER A 50 -5.53 -11.90 4.64
C SER A 50 -4.12 -12.14 5.20
N SER A 51 -3.63 -11.21 6.02
CA SER A 51 -2.39 -11.40 6.79
C SER A 51 -2.35 -12.78 7.47
N SER A 52 -1.21 -13.47 7.36
CA SER A 52 -0.93 -14.71 8.11
C SER A 52 -0.42 -14.44 9.53
N SER A 53 -0.21 -13.16 9.88
CA SER A 53 0.21 -12.73 11.21
C SER A 53 -0.93 -12.00 11.90
N GLU A 54 -1.11 -12.29 13.18
CA GLU A 54 -2.03 -11.57 14.03
C GLU A 54 -1.48 -10.17 14.37
N PRO A 55 -2.36 -9.16 14.52
CA PRO A 55 -1.96 -7.87 15.06
C PRO A 55 -1.32 -8.07 16.43
N LYS A 56 -0.19 -7.41 16.67
CA LYS A 56 0.44 -7.39 17.99
C LYS A 56 0.25 -6.02 18.63
N GLU A 57 -0.44 -6.01 19.76
CA GLU A 57 -0.47 -4.82 20.61
C GLU A 57 0.93 -4.57 21.18
N VAL A 58 1.41 -3.33 21.04
CA VAL A 58 2.71 -2.89 21.55
C VAL A 58 2.44 -2.00 22.74
N ASP A 59 2.74 -2.49 23.94
CA ASP A 59 2.58 -1.72 25.17
C ASP A 59 3.41 -0.42 25.11
N GLY A 60 2.78 0.68 25.52
CA GLY A 60 3.36 2.02 25.44
C GLY A 60 3.34 2.69 24.06
N LEU A 61 2.83 2.04 23.00
CA LEU A 61 2.62 2.71 21.71
C LEU A 61 1.34 3.56 21.78
N ARG A 62 1.54 4.87 21.89
CA ARG A 62 0.48 5.88 21.84
C ARG A 62 0.09 6.15 20.38
N MET A 63 -1.18 5.94 20.05
CA MET A 63 -1.77 6.14 18.71
C MET A 63 -2.65 7.40 18.63
N ASP A 64 -2.50 8.31 19.60
CA ASP A 64 -3.10 9.65 19.64
C ASP A 64 -2.47 10.64 18.64
#